data_AF-A0A9P6TIX3-F1
#
_entry.id   AF-A0A9P6TIX3-F1
#
_cell.length_a   1.000
_cell.length_b   1.000
_cell.length_c   1.000
_cell.angle_alpha   90.00
_cell.angle_beta   90.00
_cell.angle_gamma   90.00
#
_symmetry.space_group_name_H-M   'P 1'
#
loop_
_entity.id
_entity.type
_entity.pdbx_description
1 polymer ?
#
loop_
_entity_poly.entity_id
_entity_poly.type
_entity_poly.pdbx_seq_one_letter_code
_entity_poly.pdbx_strand_id
1 'polypeptide(L)'
;HFSDVTLTVPRLQKTYALHALIISRSPEIYRRLVQNPHTIELDLDVSLEALHTVIGHLYRPLSHHDLCYLASEKPRICVELLDASEQLGLEQLVERVLHIVAQSLTQSSVHYWITATHTFNNKHRRWTEALEHHLVQYLTIGLATQLEAFSTTVKMSGGACIGRIQAFGYMPSKTPPTRGMMALAHVYAVLPLDYLKRCLEHTDLPVQDAIQRYHFAKQVLTLRESHGKHGLSAVLRVDGEANLLIVKKAKKVGKWDPSHYHLENK
;
A
#
# COMPACT_ATOMS: atom_id res chain seq x y z
N HIS A 1 -27.05 -34.23 4.95
CA HIS A 1 -28.43 -34.04 4.47
C HIS A 1 -29.28 -33.44 5.59
N PHE A 2 -29.14 -32.14 5.85
CA PHE A 2 -29.99 -31.37 6.80
C PHE A 2 -30.02 -29.88 6.41
N SER A 3 -29.84 -29.54 5.14
CA SER A 3 -29.85 -28.16 4.66
C SER A 3 -31.26 -27.58 4.76
N ASP A 4 -31.39 -26.46 5.45
CA ASP A 4 -32.65 -25.77 5.79
C ASP A 4 -32.73 -24.34 5.21
N VAL A 5 -31.67 -23.89 4.53
CA VAL A 5 -31.62 -22.60 3.84
C VAL A 5 -30.98 -22.72 2.47
N THR A 6 -31.49 -21.93 1.53
CA THR A 6 -30.96 -21.78 0.18
C THR A 6 -30.22 -20.45 0.06
N LEU A 7 -28.94 -20.50 -0.27
CA LEU A 7 -28.14 -19.31 -0.59
C LEU A 7 -28.01 -19.18 -2.11
N THR A 8 -28.47 -18.06 -2.65
CA THR A 8 -28.31 -17.71 -4.07
C THR A 8 -27.25 -16.61 -4.19
N VAL A 9 -26.33 -16.77 -5.15
CA VAL A 9 -25.32 -15.77 -5.50
C VAL A 9 -25.54 -15.38 -6.96
N PRO A 10 -26.33 -14.33 -7.25
CA PRO A 10 -26.79 -14.01 -8.59
C PRO A 10 -25.66 -13.78 -9.60
N ARG A 11 -24.58 -13.07 -9.21
CA ARG A 11 -23.43 -12.80 -10.08
C ARG A 11 -22.72 -14.07 -10.56
N LEU A 12 -22.69 -15.10 -9.71
CA LEU A 12 -22.09 -16.38 -10.06
C LEU A 12 -23.10 -17.34 -10.72
N GLN A 13 -24.39 -16.98 -10.74
CA GLN A 13 -25.49 -17.84 -11.17
C GLN A 13 -25.45 -19.21 -10.46
N LYS A 14 -25.17 -19.19 -9.15
CA LYS A 14 -25.07 -20.39 -8.32
C LYS A 14 -26.02 -20.31 -7.14
N THR A 15 -26.52 -21.49 -6.76
CA THR A 15 -27.38 -21.70 -5.61
C THR A 15 -26.83 -22.85 -4.79
N TYR A 16 -26.83 -22.68 -3.48
CA TYR A 16 -26.28 -23.62 -2.51
C TYR A 16 -27.32 -23.96 -1.45
N ALA A 17 -27.51 -25.24 -1.18
CA ALA A 17 -28.27 -25.70 -0.03
C ALA A 17 -27.31 -25.77 1.18
N LEU A 18 -27.54 -24.95 2.20
CA LEU A 18 -26.67 -24.76 3.36
C LEU A 18 -27.44 -24.97 4.66
N HIS A 19 -26.75 -24.89 5.79
CA HIS A 19 -27.32 -25.01 7.14
C HIS A 19 -27.38 -23.62 7.79
N ALA A 20 -28.58 -23.13 8.09
CA ALA A 20 -28.84 -21.80 8.65
C ALA A 20 -28.05 -21.58 9.93
N LEU A 21 -28.03 -22.58 10.83
CA LEU A 21 -27.29 -22.57 12.09
C LEU A 21 -25.79 -22.33 11.92
N ILE A 22 -25.19 -22.80 10.82
CA ILE A 22 -23.76 -22.66 10.58
C ILE A 22 -23.47 -21.32 9.93
N ILE A 23 -24.22 -20.96 8.89
CA ILE A 23 -23.97 -19.71 8.15
C ILE A 23 -24.36 -18.46 8.95
N SER A 24 -25.23 -18.59 9.96
CA SER A 24 -25.54 -17.52 10.92
C SER A 24 -24.36 -17.09 11.78
N ARG A 25 -23.19 -17.77 11.69
CA ARG A 25 -21.93 -17.27 12.26
C ARG A 25 -21.46 -15.97 11.61
N SER A 26 -21.92 -15.66 10.39
CA SER A 26 -21.79 -14.32 9.80
C SER A 26 -22.90 -13.42 10.35
N PRO A 27 -22.56 -12.28 10.99
CA PRO A 27 -23.56 -11.34 11.50
C PRO A 27 -24.53 -10.84 10.41
N GLU A 28 -24.02 -10.58 9.21
CA GLU A 28 -24.85 -10.09 8.10
C GLU A 28 -25.79 -11.18 7.56
N ILE A 29 -25.32 -12.42 7.47
CA ILE A 29 -26.18 -13.55 7.09
C ILE A 29 -27.24 -13.80 8.16
N TYR A 30 -26.88 -13.77 9.44
CA TYR A 30 -27.82 -13.92 10.54
C TYR A 30 -28.94 -12.87 10.46
N ARG A 31 -28.58 -11.60 10.24
CA ARG A 31 -29.57 -10.52 10.07
C ARG A 31 -30.54 -10.79 8.92
N ARG A 32 -30.05 -11.32 7.80
CA ARG A 32 -30.89 -11.71 6.65
C ARG A 32 -31.76 -12.91 6.95
N LEU A 33 -31.25 -13.92 7.66
CA LEU A 33 -32.02 -15.10 8.08
C LEU A 33 -33.19 -14.76 8.99
N VAL A 34 -33.01 -13.79 9.90
CA VAL A 34 -34.12 -13.31 10.76
C VAL A 34 -35.26 -12.72 9.92
N GLN A 35 -34.94 -12.09 8.79
CA GLN A 35 -35.92 -11.50 7.87
C GLN A 35 -36.53 -12.54 6.91
N ASN A 36 -35.69 -13.42 6.37
CA ASN A 36 -36.05 -14.46 5.40
C ASN A 36 -35.40 -15.79 5.80
N PRO A 37 -36.10 -16.66 6.55
CA PRO A 37 -35.50 -17.85 7.16
C PRO A 37 -35.00 -18.91 6.17
N HIS A 38 -35.56 -18.95 4.95
CA HIS A 38 -35.34 -20.07 4.01
C HIS A 38 -34.51 -19.70 2.79
N THR A 39 -34.34 -18.41 2.50
CA THR A 39 -33.66 -17.97 1.28
C THR A 39 -32.85 -16.71 1.55
N ILE A 40 -31.57 -16.76 1.19
CA ILE A 40 -30.65 -15.63 1.26
C ILE A 40 -30.13 -15.37 -0.14
N GLU A 41 -30.10 -14.12 -0.53
CA GLU A 41 -29.39 -13.67 -1.72
C GLU A 41 -28.15 -12.87 -1.28
N LEU A 42 -26.98 -13.24 -1.79
CA LEU A 42 -25.72 -12.52 -1.58
C LEU A 42 -25.20 -11.98 -2.91
N ASP A 43 -25.11 -10.66 -3.01
CA ASP A 43 -24.49 -9.99 -4.16
C ASP A 43 -23.02 -9.67 -3.87
N LEU A 44 -22.18 -10.70 -3.87
CA LEU A 44 -20.73 -10.56 -3.66
C LEU A 44 -20.00 -10.53 -5.00
N ASP A 45 -19.08 -9.57 -5.15
CA ASP A 45 -18.25 -9.42 -6.35
C ASP A 45 -16.93 -10.20 -6.22
N VAL A 46 -17.04 -11.51 -6.06
CA VAL A 46 -15.89 -12.38 -5.78
C VAL A 46 -15.89 -13.61 -6.68
N SER A 47 -14.71 -14.21 -6.88
CA SER A 47 -14.60 -15.49 -7.58
C SER A 47 -15.31 -16.60 -6.81
N LEU A 48 -15.63 -17.68 -7.54
CA LEU A 48 -16.19 -18.89 -6.95
C LEU A 48 -15.29 -19.48 -5.85
N GLU A 49 -13.97 -19.43 -6.04
CA GLU A 49 -13.00 -19.95 -5.07
C GLU A 49 -12.98 -19.11 -3.78
N ALA A 50 -13.02 -17.79 -3.89
CA ALA A 50 -13.12 -16.91 -2.73
C ALA A 50 -14.45 -17.09 -1.97
N LEU A 51 -15.56 -17.25 -2.71
CA LEU A 51 -16.86 -17.56 -2.11
C LEU A 51 -16.83 -18.89 -1.34
N HIS A 52 -16.29 -19.95 -1.93
CA HIS A 52 -16.14 -21.24 -1.26
C HIS A 52 -15.23 -21.15 -0.05
N THR A 53 -14.18 -20.33 -0.11
CA THR A 53 -13.27 -20.11 1.01
C THR A 53 -13.97 -19.42 2.17
N VAL A 54 -14.75 -18.36 1.93
CA VAL A 54 -15.44 -17.62 3.00
C VAL A 54 -16.62 -18.42 3.58
N ILE A 55 -17.39 -19.13 2.76
CA ILE A 55 -18.43 -20.05 3.25
C ILE A 55 -17.78 -21.20 4.00
N GLY A 56 -16.70 -21.76 3.47
CA GLY A 56 -15.91 -22.81 4.11
C GLY A 56 -15.41 -22.39 5.48
N HIS A 57 -14.97 -21.14 5.65
CA HIS A 57 -14.58 -20.57 6.94
C HIS A 57 -15.72 -20.61 7.96
N LEU A 58 -16.97 -20.33 7.56
CA LEU A 58 -18.13 -20.41 8.45
C LEU A 58 -18.36 -21.84 8.96
N TYR A 59 -18.09 -22.86 8.14
CA TYR A 59 -18.21 -24.26 8.56
C TYR A 59 -17.00 -24.70 9.39
N ARG A 60 -15.80 -24.41 8.90
CA ARG A 60 -14.51 -24.74 9.52
C ARG A 60 -13.62 -23.50 9.45
N PRO A 61 -13.35 -22.84 10.59
CA PRO A 61 -12.47 -21.67 10.61
C PRO A 61 -11.13 -21.97 9.94
N LEU A 62 -10.67 -21.05 9.11
CA LEU A 62 -9.39 -21.16 8.40
C LEU A 62 -8.24 -21.18 9.42
N SER A 63 -7.33 -22.13 9.26
CA SER A 63 -6.15 -22.23 10.10
C SER A 63 -5.13 -21.14 9.74
N HIS A 64 -4.18 -20.87 10.63
CA HIS A 64 -3.08 -19.95 10.33
C HIS A 64 -2.30 -20.39 9.08
N HIS A 65 -2.09 -21.70 8.90
CA HIS A 65 -1.41 -22.24 7.73
C HIS A 65 -2.18 -21.97 6.42
N ASP A 66 -3.51 -22.16 6.42
CA ASP A 66 -4.35 -21.86 5.25
C ASP A 66 -4.24 -20.39 4.85
N LEU A 67 -4.26 -19.49 5.84
CA LEU A 67 -4.17 -18.04 5.61
C LEU A 67 -2.78 -17.63 5.10
N CYS A 68 -1.70 -18.18 5.66
CA CYS A 68 -0.34 -17.94 5.17
C CYS A 68 -0.15 -18.44 3.73
N TYR A 69 -0.72 -19.60 3.40
CA TYR A 69 -0.73 -20.12 2.04
C TYR A 69 -1.48 -19.19 1.08
N LEU A 70 -2.69 -18.74 1.44
CA LEU A 70 -3.46 -17.80 0.62
C LEU A 70 -2.74 -16.48 0.42
N ALA A 71 -2.12 -15.92 1.47
CA ALA A 71 -1.39 -14.68 1.40
C ALA A 71 -0.13 -14.76 0.51
N SER A 72 0.54 -15.91 0.48
CA SER A 72 1.79 -16.08 -0.26
C SER A 72 1.55 -16.50 -1.71
N GLU A 73 0.69 -17.49 -1.93
CA GLU A 73 0.52 -18.15 -3.23
C GLU A 73 -0.66 -17.59 -4.03
N LYS A 74 -1.67 -17.03 -3.34
CA LYS A 74 -2.95 -16.63 -3.95
C LYS A 74 -3.42 -15.24 -3.49
N PRO A 75 -2.60 -14.17 -3.69
CA PRO A 75 -2.90 -12.83 -3.18
C PRO A 75 -4.24 -12.28 -3.70
N ARG A 76 -4.62 -12.60 -4.94
CA ARG A 76 -5.92 -12.19 -5.50
C ARG A 76 -7.10 -12.76 -4.70
N ILE A 77 -7.09 -14.06 -4.42
CA ILE A 77 -8.15 -14.72 -3.64
C ILE A 77 -8.15 -14.19 -2.21
N CYS A 78 -6.97 -13.88 -1.66
CA CYS A 78 -6.85 -13.28 -0.34
C CYS A 78 -7.49 -11.87 -0.28
N VAL A 79 -7.32 -11.05 -1.32
CA VAL A 79 -8.02 -9.76 -1.43
C VAL A 79 -9.54 -9.94 -1.58
N GLU A 80 -9.99 -10.86 -2.42
CA GLU A 80 -11.42 -11.18 -2.54
C GLU A 80 -12.00 -11.71 -1.22
N LEU A 81 -11.21 -12.48 -0.46
CA LEU A 81 -11.57 -12.93 0.88
C LEU A 81 -11.71 -11.76 1.86
N LEU A 82 -10.81 -10.77 1.82
CA LEU A 82 -10.92 -9.55 2.64
C LEU A 82 -12.23 -8.80 2.33
N ASP A 83 -12.54 -8.59 1.05
CA ASP A 83 -13.75 -7.88 0.64
C ASP A 83 -15.03 -8.66 1.01
N ALA A 84 -15.09 -9.96 0.72
CA ALA A 84 -16.22 -10.80 1.14
C ALA A 84 -16.37 -10.85 2.67
N SER A 85 -15.26 -10.93 3.41
CA SER A 85 -15.29 -11.00 4.87
C SER A 85 -15.81 -9.71 5.49
N GLU A 86 -15.41 -8.54 4.98
CA GLU A 86 -15.95 -7.25 5.44
C GLU A 86 -17.45 -7.15 5.14
N GLN A 87 -17.87 -7.51 3.92
CA GLN A 87 -19.29 -7.49 3.54
C GLN A 87 -20.16 -8.44 4.37
N LEU A 88 -19.60 -9.57 4.82
CA LEU A 88 -20.27 -10.56 5.66
C LEU A 88 -20.15 -10.26 7.16
N GLY A 89 -19.48 -9.17 7.56
CA GLY A 89 -19.29 -8.79 8.96
C GLY A 89 -18.33 -9.72 9.74
N LEU A 90 -17.37 -10.35 9.05
CA LEU A 90 -16.38 -11.27 9.63
C LEU A 90 -15.11 -10.51 10.04
N GLU A 91 -15.25 -9.56 10.98
CA GLU A 91 -14.18 -8.64 11.38
C GLU A 91 -12.89 -9.36 11.83
N GLN A 92 -13.02 -10.42 12.64
CA GLN A 92 -11.87 -11.20 13.13
C GLN A 92 -11.09 -11.86 11.98
N LEU A 93 -11.77 -12.26 10.91
CA LEU A 93 -11.11 -12.85 9.74
C LEU A 93 -10.37 -11.76 8.96
N VAL A 94 -10.98 -10.59 8.78
CA VAL A 94 -10.34 -9.43 8.14
C VAL A 94 -9.05 -9.06 8.87
N GLU A 95 -9.11 -8.87 10.19
CA GLU A 95 -7.94 -8.51 11.00
C GLU A 95 -6.82 -9.56 10.93
N ARG A 96 -7.17 -10.85 11.01
CA ARG A 96 -6.20 -11.94 10.92
C ARG A 96 -5.53 -12.00 9.57
N VAL A 97 -6.29 -11.84 8.48
CA VAL A 97 -5.73 -11.82 7.12
C VAL A 97 -4.79 -10.62 6.97
N LEU A 98 -5.22 -9.42 7.35
CA LEU A 98 -4.38 -8.22 7.28
C LEU A 98 -3.07 -8.38 8.06
N HIS A 99 -3.15 -8.93 9.27
CA HIS A 99 -1.98 -9.20 10.10
C HIS A 99 -1.00 -10.17 9.44
N ILE A 100 -1.51 -11.29 8.90
CA ILE A 100 -0.67 -12.29 8.20
C ILE A 100 -0.04 -11.68 6.95
N VAL A 101 -0.80 -10.92 6.17
CA VAL A 101 -0.28 -10.24 4.99
C VAL A 101 0.87 -9.32 5.38
N ALA A 102 0.68 -8.46 6.40
CA ALA A 102 1.71 -7.55 6.89
C ALA A 102 3.01 -8.27 7.33
N GLN A 103 2.89 -9.45 7.94
CA GLN A 103 4.05 -10.27 8.35
C GLN A 103 4.73 -10.99 7.18
N SER A 104 4.00 -11.29 6.11
CA SER A 104 4.50 -12.00 4.92
C SER A 104 5.00 -11.11 3.78
N LEU A 105 5.04 -9.78 3.98
CA LEU A 105 5.50 -8.86 2.94
C LEU A 105 7.00 -9.05 2.67
N THR A 106 7.31 -9.21 1.39
CA THR A 106 8.67 -9.34 0.85
C THR A 106 8.82 -8.38 -0.33
N GLN A 107 10.05 -8.18 -0.80
CA GLN A 107 10.32 -7.32 -1.95
C GLN A 107 9.58 -7.80 -3.22
N SER A 108 9.41 -9.11 -3.41
CA SER A 108 8.67 -9.67 -4.54
C SER A 108 7.16 -9.59 -4.31
N SER A 109 6.67 -9.96 -3.11
CA SER A 109 5.23 -10.04 -2.83
C SER A 109 4.55 -8.68 -2.82
N VAL A 110 5.23 -7.61 -2.38
CA VAL A 110 4.64 -6.26 -2.27
C VAL A 110 4.07 -5.74 -3.61
N HIS A 111 4.73 -6.04 -4.73
CA HIS A 111 4.26 -5.61 -6.05
C HIS A 111 2.98 -6.33 -6.47
N TYR A 112 2.86 -7.63 -6.15
CA TYR A 112 1.64 -8.39 -6.40
C TYR A 112 0.49 -7.85 -5.56
N TRP A 113 0.73 -7.55 -4.29
CA TRP A 113 -0.28 -6.98 -3.39
C TRP A 113 -0.76 -5.60 -3.83
N ILE A 114 0.14 -4.71 -4.25
CA ILE A 114 -0.22 -3.40 -4.80
C ILE A 114 -1.08 -3.57 -6.06
N THR A 115 -0.69 -4.47 -6.96
CA THR A 115 -1.43 -4.73 -8.20
C THR A 115 -2.82 -5.31 -7.90
N ALA A 116 -2.89 -6.31 -7.02
CA ALA A 116 -4.15 -6.90 -6.59
C ALA A 116 -5.05 -5.84 -5.97
N THR A 117 -4.56 -5.04 -5.02
CA THR A 117 -5.34 -3.98 -4.37
C THR A 117 -5.89 -2.96 -5.39
N HIS A 118 -5.09 -2.55 -6.38
CA HIS A 118 -5.54 -1.62 -7.43
C HIS A 118 -6.67 -2.17 -8.31
N THR A 119 -6.75 -3.49 -8.51
CA THR A 119 -7.87 -4.09 -9.27
C THR A 119 -9.20 -3.96 -8.54
N PHE A 120 -9.17 -3.86 -7.21
CA PHE A 120 -10.35 -3.62 -6.38
C PHE A 120 -10.51 -2.11 -6.16
N ASN A 121 -10.98 -1.41 -7.21
CA ASN A 121 -11.22 0.05 -7.25
C ASN A 121 -12.38 0.53 -6.33
N ASN A 122 -12.68 -0.20 -5.24
CA ASN A 122 -13.68 0.16 -4.25
C ASN A 122 -13.05 1.14 -3.26
N LYS A 123 -13.08 2.43 -3.62
CA LYS A 123 -12.31 3.51 -2.98
C LYS A 123 -12.53 3.76 -1.47
N HIS A 124 -13.36 2.99 -0.77
CA HIS A 124 -13.72 3.27 0.63
C HIS A 124 -13.96 2.01 1.50
N ARG A 125 -13.22 0.93 1.27
CA ARG A 125 -13.23 -0.24 2.16
C ARG A 125 -12.22 -0.06 3.30
N ARG A 126 -12.56 -0.43 4.54
CA ARG A 126 -11.65 -0.26 5.68
C ARG A 126 -10.44 -1.17 5.55
N TRP A 127 -10.63 -2.39 5.03
CA TRP A 127 -9.52 -3.32 4.83
C TRP A 127 -8.53 -2.79 3.78
N THR A 128 -9.00 -2.05 2.76
CA THR A 128 -8.12 -1.47 1.74
C THR A 128 -7.21 -0.44 2.37
N GLU A 129 -7.75 0.49 3.16
CA GLU A 129 -6.96 1.52 3.84
C GLU A 129 -5.91 0.90 4.78
N ALA A 130 -6.29 -0.13 5.54
CA ALA A 130 -5.39 -0.86 6.43
C ALA A 130 -4.29 -1.61 5.66
N LEU A 131 -4.65 -2.30 4.57
CA LEU A 131 -3.67 -2.99 3.72
C LEU A 131 -2.70 -2.01 3.07
N GLU A 132 -3.21 -0.92 2.51
CA GLU A 132 -2.38 0.14 1.92
C GLU A 132 -1.42 0.74 2.95
N HIS A 133 -1.88 0.94 4.18
CA HIS A 133 -1.03 1.39 5.28
C HIS A 133 0.12 0.40 5.52
N HIS A 134 -0.16 -0.90 5.64
CA HIS A 134 0.88 -1.92 5.81
C HIS A 134 1.85 -2.00 4.62
N LEU A 135 1.36 -1.87 3.39
CA LEU A 135 2.22 -1.87 2.19
C LEU A 135 3.16 -0.66 2.18
N VAL A 136 2.66 0.54 2.49
CA VAL A 136 3.49 1.75 2.58
C VAL A 136 4.47 1.66 3.74
N GLN A 137 4.05 1.17 4.91
CA GLN A 137 4.90 0.98 6.07
C GLN A 137 6.04 -0.01 5.78
N TYR A 138 5.73 -1.12 5.09
CA TYR A 138 6.74 -2.06 4.63
C TYR A 138 7.70 -1.40 3.64
N LEU A 139 7.21 -0.66 2.63
CA LEU A 139 8.09 -0.01 1.64
C LEU A 139 9.00 1.07 2.24
N THR A 140 8.54 1.77 3.27
CA THR A 140 9.23 2.92 3.87
C THR A 140 10.18 2.51 5.00
N ILE A 141 9.75 1.61 5.89
CA ILE A 141 10.52 1.18 7.06
C ILE A 141 11.12 -0.20 6.82
N GLY A 142 10.28 -1.20 6.54
CA GLY A 142 10.70 -2.60 6.45
C GLY A 142 11.76 -2.83 5.37
N LEU A 143 11.44 -2.52 4.12
CA LEU A 143 12.29 -2.69 2.96
C LEU A 143 13.53 -1.79 3.03
N ALA A 144 13.38 -0.54 3.46
CA ALA A 144 14.52 0.36 3.61
C ALA A 144 15.54 -0.17 4.64
N THR A 145 15.05 -0.77 5.73
CA THR A 145 15.89 -1.42 6.75
C THR A 145 16.54 -2.70 6.21
N GLN A 146 15.76 -3.57 5.56
CA GLN A 146 16.27 -4.82 4.96
C GLN A 146 17.38 -4.58 3.92
N LEU A 147 17.26 -3.49 3.16
CA LEU A 147 18.25 -3.12 2.15
C LEU A 147 19.41 -2.29 2.71
N GLU A 148 19.39 -1.93 4.00
CA GLU A 148 20.33 -0.98 4.61
C GLU A 148 20.44 0.30 3.75
N ALA A 149 19.29 0.79 3.29
CA ALA A 149 19.23 1.85 2.27
C ALA A 149 19.82 3.17 2.76
N PHE A 150 19.74 3.44 4.06
CA PHE A 150 20.23 4.65 4.67
C PHE A 150 21.09 4.32 5.90
N SER A 151 22.30 4.87 5.95
CA SER A 151 23.19 4.69 7.11
C SER A 151 22.70 5.58 8.25
N THR A 152 22.29 4.96 9.35
CA THR A 152 21.93 5.65 10.60
C THR A 152 23.14 5.92 11.50
N THR A 153 24.28 5.28 11.21
CA THR A 153 25.49 5.32 12.04
C THR A 153 26.41 6.50 11.73
N VAL A 154 26.41 7.00 10.49
CA VAL A 154 27.23 8.15 10.10
C VAL A 154 26.40 9.43 10.19
N LYS A 155 26.24 9.96 11.41
CA LYS A 155 25.81 11.35 11.59
C LYS A 155 26.98 12.25 11.22
N MET A 156 26.99 12.77 10.00
CA MET A 156 27.98 13.76 9.57
C MET A 156 27.88 14.97 10.49
N SER A 157 28.90 15.15 11.33
CA SER A 157 28.97 16.23 12.31
C SER A 157 29.25 17.54 11.57
N GLY A 158 28.22 18.38 11.44
CA GLY A 158 28.31 19.64 10.70
C GLY A 158 26.92 20.09 10.25
N GLY A 159 26.07 20.47 11.19
CA GLY A 159 24.77 21.05 10.87
C GLY A 159 24.95 22.40 10.19
N ALA A 160 24.52 22.52 8.94
CA ALA A 160 24.39 23.82 8.27
C ALA A 160 22.91 24.19 8.26
N CYS A 161 22.57 25.37 8.79
CA CYS A 161 21.21 25.89 8.66
C CYS A 161 21.07 26.54 7.28
N ILE A 162 20.19 26.02 6.43
CA ILE A 162 19.77 26.68 5.19
C ILE A 162 18.38 27.28 5.44
N GLY A 163 18.34 28.56 5.84
CA GLY A 163 17.10 29.20 6.28
C GLY A 163 16.61 28.63 7.62
N ARG A 164 15.34 28.20 7.69
CA ARG A 164 14.77 27.49 8.87
C ARG A 164 15.11 26.00 8.91
N ILE A 165 15.73 25.45 7.87
CA ILE A 165 15.98 24.02 7.72
C ILE A 165 17.36 23.69 8.30
N GLN A 166 17.40 22.87 9.35
CA GLN A 166 18.64 22.25 9.81
C GLN A 166 19.00 21.12 8.84
N ALA A 167 20.01 21.35 7.98
CA ALA A 167 20.59 20.30 7.16
C ALA A 167 21.71 19.64 7.96
N PHE A 168 21.51 18.37 8.32
CA PHE A 168 22.50 17.59 9.06
C PHE A 168 23.42 16.87 8.08
N GLY A 169 24.34 17.62 7.48
CA GLY A 169 25.58 17.07 6.94
C GLY A 169 25.49 16.11 5.75
N TYR A 170 24.32 15.79 5.18
CA TYR A 170 24.28 15.01 3.93
C TYR A 170 24.84 15.86 2.79
N MET A 171 26.06 15.53 2.38
CA MET A 171 26.73 16.13 1.23
C MET A 171 26.76 15.11 0.09
N PRO A 172 25.90 15.24 -0.94
CA PRO A 172 25.88 14.30 -2.08
C PRO A 172 27.26 14.11 -2.74
N SER A 173 28.11 15.14 -2.69
CA SER A 173 29.48 15.10 -3.21
C SER A 173 30.45 14.27 -2.38
N LYS A 174 30.16 14.00 -1.11
CA LYS A 174 31.03 13.29 -0.16
C LYS A 174 30.48 11.94 0.28
N THR A 175 29.18 11.73 0.18
CA THR A 175 28.52 10.46 0.52
C THR A 175 27.94 9.83 -0.74
N PRO A 176 28.67 8.91 -1.39
CA PRO A 176 28.14 8.20 -2.54
C PRO A 176 26.88 7.39 -2.15
N PRO A 177 25.94 7.18 -3.08
CA PRO A 177 24.76 6.37 -2.83
C PRO A 177 25.16 4.97 -2.38
N THR A 178 24.58 4.47 -1.29
CA THR A 178 24.81 3.09 -0.88
C THR A 178 24.19 2.13 -1.89
N ARG A 179 24.68 0.89 -1.93
CA ARG A 179 24.06 -0.18 -2.73
C ARG A 179 22.58 -0.35 -2.36
N GLY A 180 22.27 -0.28 -1.07
CA GLY A 180 20.91 -0.33 -0.54
C GLY A 180 20.01 0.79 -1.04
N MET A 181 20.50 2.04 -1.03
CA MET A 181 19.78 3.21 -1.54
C MET A 181 19.40 3.03 -3.00
N MET A 182 20.34 2.55 -3.82
CA MET A 182 20.09 2.30 -5.24
C MET A 182 19.11 1.15 -5.45
N ALA A 183 19.22 0.06 -4.69
CA ALA A 183 18.27 -1.05 -4.75
C ALA A 183 16.84 -0.61 -4.40
N LEU A 184 16.69 0.18 -3.33
CA LEU A 184 15.39 0.78 -2.96
C LEU A 184 14.89 1.72 -4.05
N ALA A 185 15.77 2.50 -4.67
CA ALA A 185 15.40 3.40 -5.75
C ALA A 185 14.88 2.66 -6.99
N HIS A 186 15.46 1.50 -7.32
CA HIS A 186 14.95 0.63 -8.39
C HIS A 186 13.56 0.08 -8.08
N VAL A 187 13.30 -0.34 -6.83
CA VAL A 187 11.96 -0.78 -6.41
C VAL A 187 10.95 0.36 -6.52
N TYR A 188 11.30 1.55 -6.04
CA TYR A 188 10.39 2.70 -6.07
C TYR A 188 10.13 3.19 -7.50
N ALA A 189 11.11 3.07 -8.39
CA ALA A 189 10.99 3.48 -9.79
C ALA A 189 9.89 2.73 -10.54
N VAL A 190 9.52 1.51 -10.12
CA VAL A 190 8.46 0.72 -10.77
C VAL A 190 7.07 0.88 -10.13
N LEU A 191 6.96 1.42 -8.92
CA LEU A 191 5.68 1.56 -8.18
C LEU A 191 4.61 2.38 -8.93
N PRO A 192 3.31 2.17 -8.66
CA PRO A 192 2.27 3.14 -9.03
C PRO A 192 2.55 4.52 -8.43
N LEU A 193 2.06 5.58 -9.09
CA LEU A 193 2.38 6.95 -8.70
C LEU A 193 1.90 7.29 -7.28
N ASP A 194 0.73 6.79 -6.89
CA ASP A 194 0.14 7.09 -5.60
C ASP A 194 0.97 6.49 -4.45
N TYR A 195 1.43 5.24 -4.61
CA TYR A 195 2.37 4.61 -3.68
C TYR A 195 3.72 5.31 -3.65
N LEU A 196 4.26 5.67 -4.81
CA LEU A 196 5.54 6.38 -4.89
C LEU A 196 5.51 7.69 -4.10
N LYS A 197 4.47 8.51 -4.29
CA LYS A 197 4.28 9.77 -3.55
C LYS A 197 4.20 9.51 -2.05
N ARG A 198 3.30 8.61 -1.63
CA ARG A 198 3.12 8.24 -0.23
C ARG A 198 4.41 7.77 0.44
N CYS A 199 5.23 6.98 -0.26
CA CYS A 199 6.49 6.48 0.29
C CYS A 199 7.56 7.58 0.40
N LEU A 200 7.70 8.43 -0.63
CA LEU A 200 8.69 9.53 -0.62
C LEU A 200 8.36 10.63 0.39
N GLU A 201 7.07 10.86 0.63
CA GLU A 201 6.58 11.87 1.58
C GLU A 201 6.40 11.33 3.00
N HIS A 202 6.53 10.02 3.20
CA HIS A 202 6.33 9.40 4.51
C HIS A 202 7.30 9.97 5.55
N THR A 203 6.78 10.29 6.74
CA THR A 203 7.59 10.83 7.85
C THR A 203 8.65 9.83 8.28
N ASP A 204 8.28 8.55 8.32
CA ASP A 204 9.12 7.48 8.86
C ASP A 204 10.11 6.88 7.85
N LEU A 205 10.21 7.46 6.65
CA LEU A 205 11.28 7.09 5.72
C LEU A 205 12.63 7.42 6.40
N PRO A 206 13.55 6.45 6.56
CA PRO A 206 14.74 6.59 7.43
C PRO A 206 15.88 7.41 6.78
N VAL A 207 15.52 8.55 6.19
CA VAL A 207 16.45 9.57 5.70
C VAL A 207 16.94 10.44 6.85
N GLN A 208 18.17 10.93 6.74
CA GLN A 208 18.80 11.80 7.74
C GLN A 208 18.20 13.21 7.72
N ASP A 209 17.96 13.76 6.53
CA ASP A 209 17.43 15.11 6.35
C ASP A 209 16.66 15.27 5.02
N ALA A 210 16.09 16.46 4.82
CA ALA A 210 15.36 16.81 3.61
C ALA A 210 16.24 16.79 2.34
N ILE A 211 17.56 17.02 2.46
CA ILE A 211 18.49 16.99 1.33
C ILE A 211 18.70 15.56 0.86
N GLN A 212 18.90 14.61 1.77
CA GLN A 212 19.01 13.19 1.43
C GLN A 212 17.71 12.68 0.82
N ARG A 213 16.55 13.07 1.38
CA ARG A 213 15.23 12.74 0.81
C ARG A 213 15.08 13.27 -0.60
N TYR A 214 15.45 14.53 -0.84
CA TYR A 214 15.42 15.13 -2.18
C TYR A 214 16.34 14.39 -3.15
N HIS A 215 17.56 14.06 -2.74
CA HIS A 215 18.52 13.36 -3.60
C HIS A 215 18.03 11.94 -3.94
N PHE A 216 17.49 11.22 -2.96
CA PHE A 216 16.86 9.92 -3.17
C PHE A 216 15.68 10.01 -4.15
N ALA A 217 14.75 10.94 -3.92
CA ALA A 217 13.61 11.15 -4.83
C ALA A 217 14.07 11.45 -6.27
N LYS A 218 15.11 12.27 -6.44
CA LYS A 218 15.68 12.58 -7.75
C LYS A 218 16.26 11.33 -8.45
N GLN A 219 16.92 10.45 -7.71
CA GLN A 219 17.42 9.18 -8.26
C GLN A 219 16.27 8.27 -8.70
N VAL A 220 15.25 8.11 -7.85
CA VAL A 220 14.05 7.33 -8.17
C VAL A 220 13.39 7.83 -9.45
N LEU A 221 13.21 9.14 -9.59
CA LEU A 221 12.64 9.74 -10.79
C LEU A 221 13.50 9.52 -12.04
N THR A 222 14.82 9.64 -11.90
CA THR A 222 15.76 9.40 -13.01
C THR A 222 15.68 7.94 -13.49
N LEU A 223 15.65 6.98 -12.55
CA LEU A 223 15.46 5.57 -12.88
C LEU A 223 14.08 5.32 -13.48
N ARG A 224 13.03 5.94 -12.95
CA ARG A 224 11.67 5.78 -13.48
C ARG A 224 11.55 6.25 -14.94
N GLU A 225 12.21 7.35 -15.29
CA GLU A 225 12.30 7.83 -16.67
C GLU A 225 12.98 6.81 -17.59
N SER A 226 14.04 6.12 -17.13
CA SER A 226 14.71 5.10 -17.94
C SER A 226 13.83 3.87 -18.20
N HIS A 227 12.78 3.66 -17.41
CA HIS A 227 11.75 2.65 -17.65
C HIS A 227 10.61 3.15 -18.55
N GLY A 228 10.78 4.28 -19.24
CA GLY A 228 9.78 4.83 -20.17
C GLY A 228 8.57 5.49 -19.51
N LYS A 229 8.58 5.66 -18.18
CA LYS A 229 7.51 6.33 -17.43
C LYS A 229 7.76 7.85 -17.39
N HIS A 230 7.52 8.52 -18.51
CA HIS A 230 7.75 9.96 -18.69
C HIS A 230 6.66 10.85 -18.05
N GLY A 231 6.96 12.14 -17.87
CA GLY A 231 5.97 13.17 -17.53
C GLY A 231 5.66 13.37 -16.03
N LEU A 232 6.49 12.83 -15.13
CA LEU A 232 6.19 12.84 -13.70
C LEU A 232 6.88 13.97 -12.96
N SER A 233 6.09 14.69 -12.18
CA SER A 233 6.57 15.60 -11.16
C SER A 233 6.30 14.98 -9.79
N ALA A 234 7.32 14.81 -8.94
CA ALA A 234 7.08 14.42 -7.54
C ALA A 234 6.88 15.69 -6.74
N VAL A 235 5.71 15.86 -6.12
CA VAL A 235 5.57 16.83 -5.03
C VAL A 235 6.21 16.18 -3.81
N LEU A 236 7.09 16.90 -3.13
CA LEU A 236 7.61 16.54 -1.82
C LEU A 236 7.04 17.55 -0.83
N ARG A 237 6.24 17.08 0.12
CA ARG A 237 5.84 17.91 1.26
C ARG A 237 6.99 17.99 2.27
N VAL A 238 7.47 19.20 2.55
CA VAL A 238 8.43 19.50 3.61
C VAL A 238 7.70 20.24 4.71
N ASP A 239 7.71 19.67 5.92
CA ASP A 239 7.22 20.27 7.17
C ASP A 239 5.81 20.87 7.12
N GLY A 240 4.86 20.18 6.48
CA GLY A 240 3.43 20.55 6.51
C GLY A 240 3.04 21.77 5.66
N GLU A 241 3.96 22.68 5.35
CA GLU A 241 3.67 23.97 4.69
C GLU A 241 4.23 24.09 3.26
N ALA A 242 5.31 23.40 2.90
CA ALA A 242 5.94 23.58 1.58
C ALA A 242 5.79 22.34 0.68
N ASN A 243 5.13 22.52 -0.47
CA ASN A 243 5.09 21.54 -1.56
C ASN A 243 6.24 21.79 -2.53
N LEU A 244 7.34 21.04 -2.42
CA LEU A 244 8.41 21.02 -3.41
C LEU A 244 7.98 20.19 -4.62
N LEU A 245 7.45 20.85 -5.65
CA LEU A 245 7.17 20.22 -6.94
C LEU A 245 8.50 19.96 -7.68
N ILE A 246 9.02 18.73 -7.62
CA ILE A 246 10.10 18.26 -8.50
C ILE A 246 9.51 18.06 -9.89
N VAL A 247 9.41 19.13 -10.68
CA VAL A 247 9.25 19.03 -12.14
C VAL A 247 10.65 18.97 -12.74
N LYS A 248 11.00 17.88 -13.44
CA LYS A 248 12.10 17.99 -14.40
C LYS A 248 11.58 18.79 -15.60
N LYS A 249 11.68 20.12 -15.53
CA LYS A 249 11.44 21.01 -16.66
C LYS A 249 12.31 20.50 -17.82
N ALA A 250 11.68 20.19 -18.96
CA ALA A 250 12.40 20.06 -20.21
C ALA A 250 13.28 21.32 -20.37
N LYS A 251 14.59 21.13 -20.54
CA LYS A 251 15.54 22.23 -20.69
C LYS A 251 15.15 23.10 -21.89
N LYS A 252 14.39 24.16 -21.65
CA LYS A 252 14.61 25.43 -22.35
C LYS A 252 15.52 26.23 -21.44
N VAL A 253 16.72 26.51 -21.92
CA VAL A 253 17.73 27.33 -21.25
C VAL A 253 17.10 28.72 -21.04
N GLY A 254 16.55 28.95 -19.85
CA GLY A 254 16.13 30.27 -19.42
C GLY A 254 17.32 30.96 -18.77
N LYS A 255 17.67 32.16 -19.25
CA LYS A 255 18.59 33.05 -18.55
C LYS A 255 17.98 33.38 -17.19
N TRP A 256 18.80 33.27 -16.15
CA TRP A 256 18.46 33.79 -14.83
C TRP A 256 18.40 35.32 -14.92
N ASP A 257 17.24 35.90 -14.60
CA ASP A 257 17.02 37.34 -14.53
C ASP A 257 16.90 37.77 -13.05
N PRO A 258 17.92 38.45 -12.50
CA PRO A 258 17.92 38.88 -11.11
C PRO A 258 16.93 40.00 -10.79
N SER A 259 16.37 40.68 -11.81
CA SER A 259 15.51 41.85 -11.62
C SER A 259 14.20 41.55 -10.89
N HIS A 260 13.77 40.29 -10.85
CA HIS A 260 12.58 39.83 -10.14
C HIS A 260 12.75 39.69 -8.61
N TYR A 261 13.96 39.89 -8.08
CA TYR A 261 14.26 39.70 -6.66
C TYR A 261 14.63 40.99 -5.92
N HIS A 262 14.36 42.15 -6.52
CA HIS A 262 14.42 43.40 -5.77
C HIS A 262 13.24 43.47 -4.80
N LEU A 263 13.50 43.10 -3.55
CA LEU A 263 12.71 43.55 -2.41
C LEU A 263 12.88 45.07 -2.33
N GLU A 264 11.87 45.81 -2.76
CA GLU A 264 11.73 47.20 -2.35
C GLU A 264 11.59 47.23 -0.84
N ASN A 265 12.64 47.65 -0.14
CA ASN A 265 12.53 48.07 1.24
C ASN A 265 11.75 49.38 1.27
N LYS A 266 10.46 49.32 1.62
CA LYS A 266 9.74 50.36 2.34
C LYS A 266 8.71 49.75 3.28
#